data_AF-A0A0F9YTT2-F1
#
_entry.id   AF-A0A0F9YTT2-F1
#
_cell.length_a   1.000
_cell.length_b   1.000
_cell.length_c   1.000
_cell.angle_alpha   90.00
_cell.angle_beta   90.00
_cell.angle_gamma   90.00
#
_symmetry.space_group_name_H-M   'P 1'
#
loop_
_entity.id
_entity.type
_entity.pdbx_description
1 polymer ?
#
loop_
_entity_poly.entity_id
_entity_poly.type
_entity_poly.pdbx_seq_one_letter_code
_entity_poly.pdbx_strand_id
1 'polypeptide(L)'
;MNISIISVFPEIYNDFLSTSLVRRAKESGLVNYNLDSLRSFVAPKERIDSPTFGPGSGMVIKAEVVQKAIEDKEKDFGQAFKVFFSPGGRKLDQDYLREISNLAQIKGHLMLLPARYEGMDSRVEEYYADAVVSIGDFVLMGGDLPAMVFLEGFLRLIPGVVGKQESVELESFSGPFVDYPCYGEPVDWNGSVVPEILRSGNHEQIRKWRLKSSVSKTVIRHFDWMRTKFIESKEQKDLIKELIPPHYAALMHNDVYVGSDEKCIGNTSVTSIDIHDIARSSKSFGIKNYFIVTSLLDQQKIVQKLLDFWKEGPGFSYNKSRFDAVKSVFLKDNLEKVLHQIEKQEGKKPLVIVTSAKDYKKDNIITYHDHRKVWELGRPVLFLFGTGQGLADHIMELADFILIPVEGYSDYNHLSVRSAAAIIFDRWLGSNLKK
;
A
#
# COMPACT_ATOMS: atom_id res chain seq x y z
N MET A 1 17.66 14.16 26.24
CA MET A 1 18.27 13.75 24.97
C MET A 1 18.71 14.97 24.18
N ASN A 2 19.87 14.96 23.53
CA ASN A 2 20.34 16.08 22.70
C ASN A 2 19.88 15.91 21.24
N ILE A 3 19.44 16.99 20.60
CA ILE A 3 19.01 17.00 19.21
C ILE A 3 19.73 18.16 18.51
N SER A 4 20.67 17.84 17.63
CA SER A 4 21.41 18.81 16.83
C SER A 4 20.81 18.93 15.44
N ILE A 5 20.55 20.15 14.98
CA ILE A 5 20.00 20.44 13.66
C ILE A 5 20.98 21.35 12.95
N ILE A 6 21.59 20.84 11.87
CA ILE A 6 22.66 21.54 11.16
C ILE A 6 22.16 21.90 9.77
N SER A 7 21.72 23.15 9.59
CA SER A 7 21.05 23.62 8.38
C SER A 7 21.80 24.76 7.70
N VAL A 8 21.57 24.95 6.41
CA VAL A 8 22.00 26.18 5.72
C VAL A 8 21.22 27.40 6.23
N PHE A 9 19.95 27.20 6.59
CA PHE A 9 19.00 28.24 7.00
C PHE A 9 18.40 27.91 8.37
N PRO A 10 19.19 27.93 9.46
CA PRO A 10 18.70 27.56 10.79
C PRO A 10 17.48 28.36 11.24
N GLU A 11 17.35 29.62 10.82
CA GLU A 11 16.29 30.54 11.22
C GLU A 11 14.86 30.00 11.05
N ILE A 12 14.64 29.12 10.08
CA ILE A 12 13.32 28.51 9.82
C ILE A 12 12.86 27.59 10.98
N TYR A 13 13.78 27.14 11.83
CA TYR A 13 13.48 26.29 12.98
C TYR A 13 13.07 27.09 14.22
N ASN A 14 13.31 28.39 14.28
CA ASN A 14 13.05 29.19 15.48
C ASN A 14 11.57 29.12 15.92
N ASP A 15 10.66 29.36 14.98
CA ASP A 15 9.21 29.32 15.25
C ASP A 15 8.71 27.87 15.42
N PHE A 16 9.27 26.94 14.64
CA PHE A 16 8.92 25.52 14.75
C PHE A 16 9.24 24.96 16.15
N LEU A 17 10.46 25.20 16.66
CA LEU A 17 10.92 24.70 17.95
C LEU A 17 10.25 25.40 19.15
N SER A 18 9.60 26.54 18.92
CA SER A 18 8.86 27.29 19.93
C SER A 18 7.34 27.02 19.90
N THR A 19 6.89 26.06 19.10
CA THR A 19 5.46 25.75 18.93
C THR A 19 5.03 24.47 19.67
N SER A 20 3.85 24.53 20.31
CA SER A 20 3.09 23.36 20.81
C SER A 20 3.92 22.33 21.61
N LEU A 21 3.77 21.03 21.33
CA LEU A 21 4.47 19.93 22.00
C LEU A 21 5.98 19.96 21.79
N VAL A 22 6.46 20.49 20.67
CA VAL A 22 7.90 20.64 20.38
C VAL A 22 8.55 21.56 21.40
N ARG A 23 7.90 22.69 21.70
CA ARG A 23 8.31 23.61 22.78
C ARG A 23 8.20 22.97 24.15
N ARG A 24 7.08 22.31 24.46
CA ARG A 24 6.87 21.68 25.78
C ARG A 24 7.91 20.62 26.07
N ALA A 25 8.33 19.84 25.07
CA ALA A 25 9.38 18.83 25.22
C ALA A 25 10.73 19.44 25.65
N LYS A 26 11.03 20.65 25.18
CA LYS A 26 12.21 21.42 25.62
C LYS A 26 12.02 21.99 27.03
N GLU A 27 10.88 22.64 27.29
CA GLU A 27 10.60 23.24 28.60
C GLU A 27 10.54 22.22 29.74
N SER A 28 10.12 20.98 29.45
CA SER A 28 10.13 19.87 30.40
C SER A 28 11.50 19.19 30.55
N GLY A 29 12.52 19.64 29.82
CA GLY A 29 13.88 19.10 29.88
C GLY A 29 14.05 17.71 29.26
N LEU A 30 13.04 17.19 28.55
CA LEU A 30 13.12 15.88 27.88
C LEU A 30 14.12 15.90 26.72
N VAL A 31 14.12 17.02 25.99
CA VAL A 31 15.03 17.25 24.86
C VAL A 31 15.71 18.60 24.96
N ASN A 32 16.94 18.68 24.43
CA ASN A 32 17.65 19.92 24.22
C ASN A 32 17.93 20.07 22.71
N TYR A 33 17.49 21.19 22.12
CA TYR A 33 17.72 21.47 20.70
C TYR A 33 18.94 22.37 20.54
N ASN A 34 19.89 21.93 19.72
CA ASN A 34 21.03 22.71 19.25
C ASN A 34 20.82 23.00 17.77
N LEU A 35 20.88 24.27 17.38
CA LEU A 35 20.59 24.72 16.03
C LEU A 35 21.81 25.48 15.50
N ASP A 36 22.41 24.95 14.45
CA ASP A 36 23.65 25.49 13.89
C ASP A 36 23.52 25.75 12.39
N SER A 37 24.18 26.82 11.93
CA SER A 37 24.33 27.07 10.50
C SER A 37 25.52 26.29 9.97
N LEU A 38 25.37 25.62 8.82
CA LEU A 38 26.51 25.06 8.07
C LEU A 38 27.55 26.14 7.72
N ARG A 39 27.14 27.41 7.63
CA ARG A 39 28.04 28.54 7.37
C ARG A 39 29.02 28.80 8.51
N SER A 40 28.74 28.33 9.72
CA SER A 40 29.64 28.47 10.87
C SER A 40 30.90 27.59 10.77
N PHE A 41 30.92 26.62 9.85
CA PHE A 41 32.01 25.64 9.69
C PHE A 41 32.95 25.95 8.51
N VAL A 42 32.84 27.15 7.93
CA VAL A 42 33.72 27.67 6.86
C VAL A 42 34.29 29.02 7.25
N ALA A 43 35.42 29.41 6.64
CA ALA A 43 35.99 30.72 6.87
C ALA A 43 35.08 31.85 6.33
N PRO A 44 35.19 33.10 6.83
CA PRO A 44 34.44 34.22 6.30
C PRO A 44 34.62 34.35 4.78
N LYS A 45 33.50 34.50 4.05
CA LYS A 45 33.42 34.58 2.56
C LYS A 45 33.71 33.28 1.82
N GLU A 46 34.03 32.19 2.50
CA GLU A 46 34.16 30.89 1.89
C GLU A 46 32.78 30.26 1.62
N ARG A 47 32.66 29.54 0.51
CA ARG A 47 31.44 28.81 0.16
C ARG A 47 31.34 27.49 0.92
N ILE A 48 30.13 27.16 1.37
CA ILE A 48 29.80 25.84 1.94
C ILE A 48 29.60 24.76 0.87
N ASP A 49 29.46 25.20 -0.38
CA ASP A 49 29.11 24.39 -1.55
C ASP A 49 30.16 24.53 -2.66
N SER A 50 30.19 23.56 -3.56
CA SER A 50 31.03 23.55 -4.77
C SER A 50 30.24 23.04 -5.98
N PRO A 51 30.65 23.36 -7.22
CA PRO A 51 30.06 22.73 -8.39
C PRO A 51 30.22 21.20 -8.34
N THR A 52 29.24 20.48 -8.89
CA THR A 52 29.32 19.02 -9.03
C THR A 52 30.38 18.62 -10.07
N PHE A 53 31.06 17.48 -9.86
CA PHE A 53 31.88 16.87 -10.90
C PHE A 53 31.00 16.28 -12.01
N GLY A 54 31.46 16.35 -13.27
CA GLY A 54 30.74 15.84 -14.44
C GLY A 54 29.87 16.90 -15.14
N PRO A 55 29.22 16.53 -16.27
CA PRO A 55 28.33 17.45 -16.98
C PRO A 55 27.06 17.70 -16.16
N GLY A 56 26.74 18.96 -15.89
CA GLY A 56 25.53 19.34 -15.16
C GLY A 56 25.61 20.76 -14.59
N SER A 57 24.45 21.32 -14.27
CA SER A 57 24.33 22.56 -13.50
C SER A 57 23.87 22.20 -12.10
N GLY A 58 24.60 22.61 -11.07
CA GLY A 58 24.25 22.31 -9.69
C GLY A 58 25.39 22.60 -8.74
N MET A 59 25.04 22.80 -7.47
CA MET A 59 26.00 22.93 -6.38
C MET A 59 25.76 21.79 -5.39
N VAL A 60 26.82 21.29 -4.77
CA VAL A 60 26.77 20.24 -3.73
C VAL A 60 27.43 20.75 -2.47
N ILE A 61 26.86 20.45 -1.30
CA ILE A 61 27.48 20.81 -0.01
C ILE A 61 28.77 20.01 0.14
N LYS A 62 29.88 20.70 0.42
CA LYS A 62 31.22 20.09 0.50
C LYS A 62 31.31 19.09 1.66
N ALA A 63 31.93 17.93 1.40
CA ALA A 63 32.15 16.89 2.41
C ALA A 63 32.86 17.40 3.68
N GLU A 64 33.90 18.23 3.52
CA GLU A 64 34.69 18.77 4.64
C GLU A 64 33.88 19.65 5.59
N VAL A 65 32.85 20.34 5.08
CA VAL A 65 32.00 21.24 5.88
C VAL A 65 31.07 20.41 6.75
N VAL A 66 30.47 19.37 6.16
CA VAL A 66 29.60 18.42 6.87
C VAL A 66 30.39 17.64 7.92
N GLN A 67 31.60 17.16 7.58
CA GLN A 67 32.49 16.48 8.51
C GLN A 67 32.79 17.34 9.75
N LYS A 68 33.24 18.59 9.54
CA LYS A 68 33.53 19.52 10.64
C LYS A 68 32.31 19.75 11.53
N ALA A 69 31.12 19.89 10.93
CA ALA A 69 29.89 20.09 11.67
C ALA A 69 29.50 18.89 12.53
N ILE A 70 29.68 17.67 12.00
CA ILE A 70 29.44 16.43 12.74
C ILE A 70 30.42 16.30 13.91
N GLU A 71 31.71 16.44 13.65
CA GLU A 71 32.77 16.29 14.66
C GLU A 71 32.63 17.30 15.80
N ASP A 72 32.25 18.55 15.49
CA ASP A 72 31.99 19.59 16.48
C ASP A 72 30.85 19.21 17.43
N LYS A 73 29.70 18.78 16.90
CA LYS A 73 28.57 18.38 17.75
C LYS A 73 28.82 17.08 18.50
N GLU A 74 29.55 16.13 17.92
CA GLU A 74 29.89 14.88 18.62
C GLU A 74 30.92 15.11 19.73
N LYS A 75 31.77 16.14 19.63
CA LYS A 75 32.66 16.55 20.72
C LYS A 75 31.88 17.08 21.93
N ASP A 76 30.81 17.83 21.69
CA ASP A 76 30.00 18.43 22.76
C ASP A 76 29.02 17.43 23.40
N PHE A 77 28.42 16.54 22.60
CA PHE A 77 27.28 15.71 23.04
C PHE A 77 27.50 14.21 22.88
N GLY A 78 28.69 13.77 22.45
CA GLY A 78 28.99 12.37 22.15
C GLY A 78 28.45 11.91 20.79
N GLN A 79 28.70 10.64 20.45
CA GLN A 79 28.30 10.06 19.17
C GLN A 79 26.79 10.20 18.91
N ALA A 80 26.44 10.75 17.74
CA ALA A 80 25.06 10.96 17.34
C ALA A 80 24.51 9.81 16.48
N PHE A 81 23.19 9.64 16.50
CA PHE A 81 22.45 9.01 15.40
C PHE A 81 22.23 10.07 14.32
N LYS A 82 22.80 9.88 13.14
CA LYS A 82 22.86 10.89 12.07
C LYS A 82 21.83 10.58 10.98
N VAL A 83 20.87 11.48 10.83
CA VAL A 83 19.79 11.40 9.84
C VAL A 83 20.02 12.43 8.74
N PHE A 84 20.25 11.93 7.53
CA PHE A 84 20.31 12.70 6.29
C PHE A 84 18.96 12.64 5.59
N PHE A 85 18.67 13.64 4.75
CA PHE A 85 17.38 13.76 4.05
C PHE A 85 17.59 13.84 2.54
N SER A 86 17.03 12.88 1.83
CA SER A 86 17.12 12.77 0.36
C SER A 86 15.89 12.08 -0.20
N PRO A 87 15.35 12.50 -1.36
CA PRO A 87 14.24 11.79 -2.01
C PRO A 87 14.60 10.35 -2.37
N GLY A 88 15.89 10.04 -2.58
CA GLY A 88 16.40 8.69 -2.81
C GLY A 88 16.57 7.83 -1.54
N GLY A 89 16.33 8.41 -0.35
CA GLY A 89 16.41 7.70 0.92
C GLY A 89 15.26 6.70 1.14
N ARG A 90 15.33 5.94 2.23
CA ARG A 90 14.23 5.06 2.65
C ARG A 90 13.02 5.92 3.03
N LYS A 91 11.86 5.62 2.43
CA LYS A 91 10.60 6.30 2.73
C LYS A 91 10.24 6.18 4.20
N LEU A 92 9.90 7.30 4.80
CA LEU A 92 9.45 7.39 6.18
C LEU A 92 8.06 6.80 6.32
N ASP A 93 7.94 5.75 7.11
CA ASP A 93 6.69 5.23 7.64
C ASP A 93 6.79 5.09 9.17
N GLN A 94 5.67 4.74 9.82
CA GLN A 94 5.62 4.69 11.28
C GLN A 94 6.54 3.62 11.88
N ASP A 95 6.79 2.51 11.16
CA ASP A 95 7.72 1.47 11.63
C ASP A 95 9.16 1.98 11.58
N TYR A 96 9.54 2.57 10.46
CA TYR A 96 10.89 3.08 10.28
C TYR A 96 11.20 4.24 11.23
N LEU A 97 10.21 5.09 11.49
CA LEU A 97 10.32 6.15 12.49
C LEU A 97 10.54 5.58 13.90
N ARG A 98 9.84 4.49 14.29
CA ARG A 98 10.07 3.79 15.57
C ARG A 98 11.46 3.16 15.64
N GLU A 99 11.89 2.52 14.55
CA GLU A 99 13.22 1.92 14.42
C GLU A 99 14.32 2.97 14.67
N ILE A 100 14.30 4.07 13.90
CA ILE A 100 15.25 5.18 14.09
C ILE A 100 15.11 5.77 15.49
N SER A 101 13.88 5.94 15.99
CA SER A 101 13.67 6.58 17.28
C SER A 101 14.33 5.81 18.42
N ASN A 102 14.18 4.49 18.43
CA ASN A 102 14.81 3.62 19.42
C ASN A 102 16.34 3.71 19.35
N LEU A 103 16.92 3.65 18.16
CA LEU A 103 18.38 3.73 17.98
C LEU A 103 18.94 5.09 18.41
N ALA A 104 18.24 6.18 18.08
CA ALA A 104 18.63 7.53 18.47
C ALA A 104 18.52 7.74 19.99
N GLN A 105 17.49 7.20 20.63
CA GLN A 105 17.34 7.23 22.09
C GLN A 105 18.46 6.47 22.80
N ILE A 106 18.89 5.31 22.27
CA ILE A 106 20.04 4.55 22.80
C ILE A 106 21.33 5.37 22.76
N LYS A 107 21.58 6.11 21.67
CA LYS A 107 22.75 6.99 21.57
C LYS A 107 22.65 8.25 22.44
N GLY A 108 21.44 8.68 22.78
CA GLY A 108 21.20 9.89 23.59
C GLY A 108 21.42 11.22 22.86
N HIS A 109 21.89 11.17 21.61
CA HIS A 109 22.12 12.29 20.71
C HIS A 109 21.60 11.96 19.30
N LEU A 110 20.70 12.79 18.78
CA LEU A 110 20.19 12.75 17.40
C LEU A 110 20.74 13.95 16.64
N MET A 111 21.22 13.74 15.41
CA MET A 111 21.68 14.79 14.53
C MET A 111 20.90 14.77 13.22
N LEU A 112 20.30 15.91 12.87
CA LEU A 112 19.54 16.10 11.64
C LEU A 112 20.36 16.95 10.67
N LEU A 113 20.58 16.40 9.47
CA LEU A 113 21.42 16.98 8.41
C LEU A 113 20.55 17.25 7.17
N PRO A 114 19.71 18.30 7.17
CA PRO A 114 18.92 18.70 6.03
C PRO A 114 19.80 19.24 4.88
N ALA A 115 19.79 18.55 3.74
CA ALA A 115 20.57 18.94 2.57
C ALA A 115 19.91 20.12 1.80
N ARG A 116 20.70 20.80 0.96
CA ARG A 116 20.26 21.84 0.01
C ARG A 116 20.94 21.65 -1.34
N TYR A 117 20.48 22.38 -2.35
CA TYR A 117 20.99 22.32 -3.71
C TYR A 117 20.80 20.91 -4.30
N GLU A 118 21.82 20.33 -4.94
CA GLU A 118 21.79 18.92 -5.42
C GLU A 118 21.92 17.90 -4.28
N GLY A 119 22.21 18.36 -3.06
CA GLY A 119 22.39 17.51 -1.88
C GLY A 119 23.72 17.74 -1.17
N MET A 120 24.12 16.74 -0.39
CA MET A 120 25.46 16.65 0.19
C MET A 120 26.35 15.78 -0.69
N ASP A 121 27.67 15.94 -0.55
CA ASP A 121 28.61 15.04 -1.21
C ASP A 121 28.31 13.58 -0.85
N SER A 122 28.09 12.72 -1.83
CA SER A 122 27.69 11.32 -1.57
C SER A 122 28.67 10.57 -0.66
N ARG A 123 29.95 10.93 -0.66
CA ARG A 123 30.97 10.31 0.21
C ARG A 123 30.72 10.61 1.69
N VAL A 124 30.27 11.82 2.01
CA VAL A 124 29.98 12.19 3.41
C VAL A 124 28.68 11.57 3.88
N GLU A 125 27.68 11.46 3.01
CA GLU A 125 26.44 10.75 3.30
C GLU A 125 26.70 9.26 3.53
N GLU A 126 27.40 8.58 2.60
CA GLU A 126 27.73 7.15 2.72
C GLU A 126 28.60 6.83 3.95
N TYR A 127 29.51 7.72 4.33
CA TYR A 127 30.41 7.49 5.45
C TYR A 127 29.77 7.76 6.81
N TYR A 128 28.95 8.81 6.94
CA TYR A 128 28.44 9.27 8.23
C TYR A 128 26.97 8.98 8.49
N ALA A 129 26.13 8.76 7.47
CA ALA A 129 24.70 8.59 7.68
C ALA A 129 24.40 7.26 8.39
N ASP A 130 23.74 7.33 9.53
CA ASP A 130 23.08 6.15 10.13
C ASP A 130 21.74 5.87 9.42
N ALA A 131 21.11 6.91 8.88
CA ALA A 131 19.89 6.83 8.08
C ALA A 131 19.83 7.93 7.01
N VAL A 132 19.33 7.57 5.82
CA VAL A 132 18.95 8.52 4.76
C VAL A 132 17.45 8.41 4.56
N VAL A 133 16.71 9.46 4.91
CA VAL A 133 15.25 9.47 5.00
C VAL A 133 14.62 10.25 3.85
N SER A 134 13.63 9.65 3.21
CA SER A 134 12.73 10.31 2.25
C SER A 134 11.34 10.48 2.88
N ILE A 135 10.69 11.63 2.70
CA ILE A 135 9.29 11.82 3.15
C ILE A 135 8.26 11.50 2.05
N GLY A 136 8.70 11.09 0.86
CA GLY A 136 7.81 10.67 -0.23
C GLY A 136 8.45 10.77 -1.62
N ASP A 137 7.72 10.30 -2.63
CA ASP A 137 8.15 10.32 -4.04
C ASP A 137 7.92 11.70 -4.69
N PHE A 138 8.58 12.73 -4.16
CA PHE A 138 8.54 14.08 -4.69
C PHE A 138 9.80 14.85 -4.29
N VAL A 139 10.08 15.95 -4.99
CA VAL A 139 11.27 16.79 -4.78
C VAL A 139 10.89 18.11 -4.12
N LEU A 140 11.69 18.54 -3.15
CA LEU A 140 11.58 19.82 -2.46
C LEU A 140 12.83 20.67 -2.66
N MET A 141 12.76 21.96 -2.27
CA MET A 141 13.91 22.87 -2.33
C MET A 141 15.02 22.57 -1.30
N GLY A 142 14.81 21.59 -0.41
CA GLY A 142 15.75 21.25 0.66
C GLY A 142 15.18 20.26 1.66
N GLY A 143 16.07 19.75 2.52
CA GLY A 143 15.78 18.76 3.56
C GLY A 143 15.16 19.33 4.82
N ASP A 144 15.01 20.65 4.96
CA ASP A 144 14.58 21.25 6.23
C ASP A 144 13.13 20.91 6.62
N LEU A 145 12.20 20.98 5.67
CA LEU A 145 10.81 20.55 5.88
C LEU A 145 10.73 19.04 6.18
N PRO A 146 11.41 18.15 5.41
CA PRO A 146 11.57 16.74 5.80
C PRO A 146 12.08 16.54 7.22
N ALA A 147 13.09 17.30 7.64
CA ALA A 147 13.64 17.23 8.98
C ALA A 147 12.65 17.69 10.06
N MET A 148 11.84 18.72 9.80
CA MET A 148 10.76 19.13 10.72
C MET A 148 9.66 18.07 10.83
N VAL A 149 9.25 17.48 9.70
CA VAL A 149 8.25 16.39 9.68
C VAL A 149 8.78 15.18 10.47
N PHE A 150 10.02 14.79 10.21
CA PHE A 150 10.68 13.72 10.95
C PHE A 150 10.77 14.04 12.44
N LEU A 151 11.20 15.24 12.80
CA LEU A 151 11.38 15.66 14.19
C LEU A 151 10.05 15.67 14.94
N GLU A 152 8.95 16.16 14.35
CA GLU A 152 7.63 16.13 14.98
C GLU A 152 7.21 14.69 15.30
N GLY A 153 7.28 13.78 14.32
CA GLY A 153 6.95 12.38 14.52
C GLY A 153 7.86 11.70 15.55
N PHE A 154 9.17 11.98 15.48
CA PHE A 154 10.17 11.43 16.40
C PHE A 154 9.89 11.85 17.85
N LEU A 155 9.57 13.13 18.08
CA LEU A 155 9.27 13.65 19.42
C LEU A 155 8.03 12.98 20.04
N ARG A 156 7.03 12.61 19.24
CA ARG A 156 5.86 11.87 19.75
C ARG A 156 6.22 10.51 20.34
N LEU A 157 7.31 9.91 19.89
CA LEU A 157 7.80 8.61 20.36
C LEU A 157 8.70 8.73 21.60
N ILE A 158 9.09 9.95 22.00
CA ILE A 158 9.87 10.16 23.22
C ILE A 158 8.94 10.07 24.44
N PRO A 159 9.24 9.19 25.41
CA PRO A 159 8.46 9.08 26.64
C PRO A 159 8.33 10.43 27.36
N GLY A 160 7.09 10.80 27.70
CA GLY A 160 6.78 12.04 28.42
C GLY A 160 6.47 13.26 27.54
N VAL A 161 6.66 13.20 26.22
CA VAL A 161 6.27 14.30 25.31
C VAL A 161 4.76 14.30 25.06
N VAL A 162 4.18 13.13 24.81
CA VAL A 162 2.73 12.94 24.67
C VAL A 162 2.17 12.50 26.03
N GLY A 163 1.06 13.10 26.46
CA GLY A 163 0.55 12.94 27.83
C GLY A 163 0.11 11.51 28.20
N LYS A 164 -0.40 10.72 27.25
CA LYS A 164 -0.78 9.31 27.47
C LYS A 164 -0.05 8.42 26.47
N GLN A 165 0.79 7.51 26.96
CA GLN A 165 1.56 6.60 26.12
C GLN A 165 0.65 5.67 25.29
N GLU A 166 -0.45 5.21 25.90
CA GLU A 166 -1.49 4.41 25.24
C GLU A 166 -2.03 5.08 23.97
N SER A 167 -2.08 6.42 23.94
CA SER A 167 -2.51 7.14 22.74
C SER A 167 -1.55 6.86 21.58
N VAL A 168 -0.23 6.93 21.81
CA VAL A 168 0.81 6.69 20.81
C VAL A 168 0.82 5.23 20.33
N GLU A 169 0.44 4.28 21.19
CA GLU A 169 0.38 2.86 20.86
C GLU A 169 -0.83 2.52 19.96
N LEU A 170 -1.93 3.24 20.09
CA LEU A 170 -3.19 2.96 19.40
C LEU A 170 -3.49 3.88 18.21
N GLU A 171 -2.54 4.71 17.77
CA GLU A 171 -2.73 5.60 16.62
C GLU A 171 -2.76 4.86 15.27
N SER A 172 -3.15 5.62 14.24
CA SER A 172 -3.04 5.17 12.85
C SER A 172 -1.63 4.69 12.56
N PHE A 173 -1.52 3.55 11.87
CA PHE A 173 -0.24 2.98 11.44
C PHE A 173 0.66 2.46 12.58
N SER A 174 0.22 2.47 13.84
CA SER A 174 0.89 1.71 14.91
C SER A 174 0.69 0.20 14.78
N GLY A 175 -0.33 -0.22 14.02
CA GLY A 175 -0.60 -1.59 13.64
C GLY A 175 -1.18 -1.69 12.23
N PRO A 176 -2.00 -2.71 11.94
CA PRO A 176 -2.56 -2.92 10.60
C PRO A 176 -3.59 -1.88 10.16
N PHE A 177 -4.10 -1.04 11.06
CA PHE A 177 -5.24 -0.17 10.79
C PHE A 177 -4.95 1.32 11.01
N VAL A 178 -5.76 2.16 10.36
CA VAL A 178 -5.89 3.58 10.68
C VAL A 178 -6.93 3.80 11.78
N ASP A 179 -6.89 4.95 12.42
CA ASP A 179 -7.77 5.28 13.54
C ASP A 179 -9.24 5.43 13.11
N TYR A 180 -10.14 5.19 14.08
CA TYR A 180 -11.58 5.35 13.95
C TYR A 180 -11.99 6.83 13.93
N PRO A 181 -13.20 7.17 13.44
CA PRO A 181 -13.66 8.56 13.47
C PRO A 181 -13.96 9.01 14.90
N CYS A 182 -13.45 10.19 15.25
CA CYS A 182 -13.67 10.85 16.52
C CYS A 182 -14.72 11.95 16.38
N TYR A 183 -15.53 12.12 17.42
CA TYR A 183 -16.60 13.11 17.49
C TYR A 183 -16.43 13.95 18.75
N GLY A 184 -16.60 15.26 18.62
CA GLY A 184 -16.68 16.20 19.73
C GLY A 184 -18.07 16.79 19.85
N GLU A 185 -18.23 17.77 20.74
CA GLU A 185 -19.46 18.56 20.82
C GLU A 185 -19.56 19.54 19.62
N PRO A 186 -20.78 19.89 19.15
CA PRO A 186 -22.10 19.44 19.64
C PRO A 186 -22.52 18.06 19.10
N VAL A 187 -23.53 17.44 19.73
CA VAL A 187 -24.07 16.11 19.33
C VAL A 187 -24.71 16.12 17.95
N ASP A 188 -25.36 17.21 17.56
CA ASP A 188 -25.88 17.41 16.22
C ASP A 188 -25.18 18.62 15.61
N TRP A 189 -24.44 18.36 14.53
CA TRP A 189 -23.89 19.40 13.69
C TRP A 189 -24.52 19.31 12.30
N ASN A 190 -25.38 20.27 11.97
CA ASN A 190 -26.02 20.38 10.65
C ASN A 190 -26.80 19.11 10.22
N GLY A 191 -27.53 18.48 11.15
CA GLY A 191 -28.28 17.25 10.90
C GLY A 191 -27.40 15.98 10.87
N SER A 192 -26.09 16.12 11.04
CA SER A 192 -25.17 14.98 11.19
C SER A 192 -24.97 14.68 12.68
N VAL A 193 -25.69 13.68 13.16
CA VAL A 193 -25.73 13.32 14.58
C VAL A 193 -24.61 12.36 14.96
N VAL A 194 -23.96 12.60 16.10
CA VAL A 194 -22.99 11.66 16.69
C VAL A 194 -23.63 10.28 16.90
N PRO A 195 -23.01 9.19 16.44
CA PRO A 195 -23.56 7.84 16.55
C PRO A 195 -24.04 7.52 17.97
N GLU A 196 -25.28 7.06 18.10
CA GLU A 196 -25.91 6.78 19.40
C GLU A 196 -25.09 5.79 20.24
N ILE A 197 -24.44 4.83 19.58
CA ILE A 197 -23.56 3.86 20.24
C ILE A 197 -22.42 4.51 21.03
N LEU A 198 -21.88 5.64 20.54
CA LEU A 198 -20.83 6.40 21.24
C LEU A 198 -21.36 7.17 22.45
N ARG A 199 -22.69 7.34 22.53
CA ARG A 199 -23.40 8.03 23.62
C ARG A 199 -24.05 7.04 24.61
N SER A 200 -23.94 5.74 24.34
CA SER A 200 -24.60 4.67 25.13
C SER A 200 -23.95 4.36 26.48
N GLY A 201 -22.70 4.77 26.69
CA GLY A 201 -21.90 4.38 27.87
C GLY A 201 -21.45 2.90 27.87
N ASN A 202 -21.84 2.09 26.88
CA ASN A 202 -21.46 0.69 26.81
C ASN A 202 -20.04 0.54 26.22
N HIS A 203 -19.04 0.42 27.09
CA HIS A 203 -17.64 0.34 26.70
C HIS A 203 -17.32 -0.77 25.69
N GLU A 204 -17.94 -1.95 25.80
CA GLU A 204 -17.68 -3.06 24.89
C GLU A 204 -18.31 -2.83 23.51
N GLN A 205 -19.52 -2.28 23.46
CA GLN A 205 -20.14 -1.91 22.19
C GLN A 205 -19.37 -0.77 21.49
N ILE A 206 -18.87 0.20 22.26
CA ILE A 206 -18.02 1.27 21.76
C ILE A 206 -16.70 0.70 21.21
N ARG A 207 -16.04 -0.23 21.93
CA ARG A 207 -14.83 -0.91 21.45
C ARG A 207 -15.07 -1.61 20.11
N LYS A 208 -16.14 -2.40 20.01
CA LYS A 208 -16.51 -3.11 18.77
C LYS A 208 -16.80 -2.15 17.62
N TRP A 209 -17.54 -1.07 17.88
CA TRP A 209 -17.83 -0.06 16.87
C TRP A 209 -16.57 0.66 16.38
N ARG A 210 -15.66 1.02 17.30
CA ARG A 210 -14.37 1.65 16.98
C ARG A 210 -13.52 0.73 16.11
N LEU A 211 -13.39 -0.55 16.51
CA LEU A 211 -12.66 -1.55 15.73
C LEU A 211 -13.26 -1.71 14.33
N LYS A 212 -14.58 -1.93 14.21
CA LYS A 212 -15.24 -2.08 12.91
C LYS A 212 -15.04 -0.86 12.01
N SER A 213 -15.12 0.34 12.57
CA SER A 213 -14.93 1.60 11.83
C SER A 213 -13.48 1.77 11.35
N SER A 214 -12.52 1.47 12.21
CA SER A 214 -11.09 1.47 11.90
C SER A 214 -10.75 0.47 10.79
N VAL A 215 -11.20 -0.78 10.90
CA VAL A 215 -10.99 -1.82 9.88
C VAL A 215 -11.66 -1.42 8.57
N SER A 216 -12.91 -0.96 8.58
CA SER A 216 -13.62 -0.54 7.37
C SER A 216 -12.90 0.59 6.62
N LYS A 217 -12.50 1.63 7.34
CA LYS A 217 -11.73 2.74 6.76
C LYS A 217 -10.41 2.26 6.17
N THR A 218 -9.72 1.34 6.86
CA THR A 218 -8.44 0.81 6.40
C THR A 218 -8.60 -0.07 5.16
N VAL A 219 -9.52 -1.03 5.17
CA VAL A 219 -9.76 -1.94 4.03
C VAL A 219 -10.07 -1.14 2.76
N ILE A 220 -10.84 -0.05 2.88
CA ILE A 220 -11.24 0.75 1.71
C ILE A 220 -10.13 1.70 1.26
N ARG A 221 -9.45 2.39 2.19
CA ARG A 221 -8.57 3.54 1.84
C ARG A 221 -7.07 3.27 2.01
N HIS A 222 -6.71 2.25 2.77
CA HIS A 222 -5.33 1.93 3.15
C HIS A 222 -5.07 0.42 3.05
N PHE A 223 -5.68 -0.26 2.07
CA PHE A 223 -5.53 -1.70 1.88
C PHE A 223 -4.06 -2.09 1.68
N ASP A 224 -3.31 -1.27 0.94
CA ASP A 224 -1.87 -1.46 0.73
C ASP A 224 -1.06 -1.49 2.03
N TRP A 225 -1.36 -0.59 2.97
CA TRP A 225 -0.73 -0.62 4.29
C TRP A 225 -1.14 -1.88 5.06
N MET A 226 -2.44 -2.16 5.11
CA MET A 226 -2.97 -3.29 5.88
C MET A 226 -2.33 -4.63 5.45
N ARG A 227 -2.19 -4.84 4.14
CA ARG A 227 -1.62 -6.08 3.61
C ARG A 227 -0.12 -6.23 3.85
N THR A 228 0.60 -5.17 4.24
CA THR A 228 2.00 -5.29 4.67
C THR A 228 2.16 -5.70 6.13
N LYS A 229 1.06 -5.79 6.88
CA LYS A 229 1.07 -6.05 8.32
C LYS A 229 0.57 -7.45 8.65
N PHE A 230 1.19 -8.04 9.65
CA PHE A 230 0.69 -9.28 10.21
C PHE A 230 -0.54 -8.99 11.08
N ILE A 231 -1.60 -9.77 10.87
CA ILE A 231 -2.85 -9.67 11.61
C ILE A 231 -3.01 -10.96 12.40
N GLU A 232 -2.99 -10.87 13.72
CA GLU A 232 -3.09 -12.04 14.61
C GLU A 232 -4.54 -12.34 14.97
N SER A 233 -5.28 -11.31 15.39
CA SER A 233 -6.61 -11.45 15.97
C SER A 233 -7.62 -12.06 14.99
N LYS A 234 -8.34 -13.08 15.48
CA LYS A 234 -9.44 -13.70 14.73
C LYS A 234 -10.58 -12.72 14.48
N GLU A 235 -10.95 -11.89 15.46
CA GLU A 235 -11.98 -10.85 15.33
C GLU A 235 -11.65 -9.89 14.17
N GLN A 236 -10.39 -9.46 14.08
CA GLN A 236 -9.90 -8.59 13.00
C GLN A 236 -9.95 -9.28 11.63
N LYS A 237 -9.50 -10.55 11.55
CA LYS A 237 -9.56 -11.32 10.29
C LYS A 237 -10.98 -11.51 9.80
N ASP A 238 -11.91 -11.81 10.70
CA ASP A 238 -13.31 -12.04 10.34
C ASP A 238 -13.96 -10.72 9.89
N LEU A 239 -13.66 -9.58 10.52
CA LEU A 239 -14.10 -8.26 10.05
C LEU A 239 -13.52 -7.89 8.68
N ILE A 240 -12.24 -8.16 8.43
CA ILE A 240 -11.63 -7.88 7.11
C ILE A 240 -12.34 -8.69 6.02
N LYS A 241 -12.60 -9.98 6.26
CA LYS A 241 -13.34 -10.83 5.30
C LYS A 241 -14.77 -10.34 5.06
N GLU A 242 -15.43 -9.80 6.09
CA GLU A 242 -16.77 -9.20 5.95
C GLU A 242 -16.73 -7.92 5.10
N LEU A 243 -15.67 -7.12 5.25
CA LEU A 243 -15.57 -5.78 4.67
C LEU A 243 -14.96 -5.75 3.26
N ILE A 244 -14.16 -6.74 2.89
CA ILE A 244 -13.70 -6.90 1.50
C ILE A 244 -14.89 -7.35 0.65
N PRO A 245 -15.26 -6.62 -0.41
CA PRO A 245 -16.34 -7.04 -1.30
C PRO A 245 -16.06 -8.43 -1.87
N PRO A 246 -17.06 -9.29 -2.09
CA PRO A 246 -16.82 -10.62 -2.62
C PRO A 246 -16.28 -10.54 -4.06
N HIS A 247 -15.17 -11.23 -4.29
CA HIS A 247 -14.53 -11.34 -5.61
C HIS A 247 -14.90 -12.65 -6.30
N TYR A 248 -15.03 -12.57 -7.61
CA TYR A 248 -15.35 -13.66 -8.53
C TYR A 248 -14.37 -13.65 -9.68
N ALA A 249 -14.24 -14.77 -10.37
CA ALA A 249 -13.44 -14.88 -11.58
C ALA A 249 -14.24 -15.59 -12.68
N ALA A 250 -14.05 -15.21 -13.93
CA ALA A 250 -14.57 -15.92 -15.09
C ALA A 250 -13.50 -16.05 -16.17
N LEU A 251 -13.38 -17.24 -16.75
CA LEU A 251 -12.54 -17.51 -17.90
C LEU A 251 -13.41 -17.72 -19.15
N MET A 252 -13.25 -16.82 -20.11
CA MET A 252 -13.99 -16.81 -21.36
C MET A 252 -13.29 -17.70 -22.40
N HIS A 253 -14.00 -18.73 -22.86
CA HIS A 253 -13.64 -19.55 -24.02
C HIS A 253 -14.51 -19.27 -25.25
N ASN A 254 -15.44 -18.33 -25.15
CA ASN A 254 -16.21 -17.76 -26.25
C ASN A 254 -16.05 -16.23 -26.22
N ASP A 255 -16.34 -15.57 -27.33
CA ASP A 255 -16.22 -14.12 -27.48
C ASP A 255 -14.78 -13.64 -27.22
N VAL A 256 -13.82 -14.41 -27.75
CA VAL A 256 -12.39 -14.14 -27.69
C VAL A 256 -11.79 -14.08 -29.08
N TYR A 257 -10.69 -13.34 -29.24
CA TYR A 257 -9.94 -13.30 -30.49
C TYR A 257 -9.19 -14.62 -30.72
N VAL A 258 -9.33 -15.15 -31.94
CA VAL A 258 -8.70 -16.38 -32.43
C VAL A 258 -8.09 -16.17 -33.82
N GLY A 259 -7.10 -16.99 -34.18
CA GLY A 259 -6.42 -16.92 -35.49
C GLY A 259 -5.22 -15.96 -35.49
N SER A 260 -4.45 -15.92 -36.58
CA SER A 260 -3.22 -15.11 -36.67
C SER A 260 -3.45 -13.60 -36.72
N ASP A 261 -4.63 -13.15 -37.14
CA ASP A 261 -4.85 -11.77 -37.58
C ASP A 261 -5.63 -10.92 -36.54
N GLU A 262 -5.79 -11.40 -35.30
CA GLU A 262 -6.45 -10.72 -34.17
C GLU A 262 -7.85 -10.11 -34.46
N LYS A 263 -8.52 -10.52 -35.53
CA LYS A 263 -9.81 -9.96 -35.98
C LYS A 263 -10.97 -10.94 -35.96
N CYS A 264 -10.71 -12.23 -35.80
CA CYS A 264 -11.75 -13.25 -35.76
C CYS A 264 -12.20 -13.46 -34.32
N ILE A 265 -13.47 -13.18 -34.03
CA ILE A 265 -14.09 -13.53 -32.75
C ILE A 265 -14.56 -14.97 -32.86
N GLY A 266 -14.18 -15.80 -31.89
CA GLY A 266 -14.50 -17.21 -31.91
C GLY A 266 -14.46 -17.87 -30.55
N ASN A 267 -14.28 -19.19 -30.57
CA ASN A 267 -14.26 -20.04 -29.39
C ASN A 267 -12.93 -20.77 -29.28
N THR A 268 -12.48 -21.02 -28.05
CA THR A 268 -11.32 -21.86 -27.75
C THR A 268 -11.77 -23.11 -26.99
N SER A 269 -10.90 -24.12 -26.95
CA SER A 269 -11.13 -25.33 -26.17
C SER A 269 -10.85 -25.10 -24.68
N VAL A 270 -11.65 -25.71 -23.81
CA VAL A 270 -11.39 -25.70 -22.37
C VAL A 270 -10.36 -26.77 -22.06
N THR A 271 -9.31 -26.41 -21.32
CA THR A 271 -8.33 -27.39 -20.85
C THR A 271 -8.56 -27.72 -19.37
N SER A 272 -8.23 -28.95 -18.97
CA SER A 272 -8.34 -29.35 -17.55
C SER A 272 -7.42 -28.55 -16.64
N ILE A 273 -6.30 -28.05 -17.17
CA ILE A 273 -5.35 -27.21 -16.42
C ILE A 273 -5.92 -25.80 -16.15
N ASP A 274 -6.73 -25.25 -17.07
CA ASP A 274 -7.44 -23.98 -16.85
C ASP A 274 -8.42 -24.06 -15.68
N ILE A 275 -9.07 -25.21 -15.53
CA ILE A 275 -9.98 -25.48 -14.41
C ILE A 275 -9.18 -25.58 -13.12
N HIS A 276 -8.17 -26.45 -13.08
CA HIS A 276 -7.48 -26.77 -11.83
C HIS A 276 -6.59 -25.66 -11.30
N ASP A 277 -5.85 -24.95 -12.16
CA ASP A 277 -4.89 -23.95 -11.70
C ASP A 277 -5.61 -22.68 -11.24
N ILE A 278 -6.54 -22.16 -12.05
CA ILE A 278 -7.29 -20.96 -11.68
C ILE A 278 -8.22 -21.24 -10.51
N ALA A 279 -8.81 -22.44 -10.37
CA ALA A 279 -9.59 -22.79 -9.19
C ALA A 279 -8.74 -22.78 -7.91
N ARG A 280 -7.50 -23.30 -7.97
CA ARG A 280 -6.60 -23.30 -6.82
C ARG A 280 -6.15 -21.88 -6.47
N SER A 281 -5.75 -21.08 -7.46
CA SER A 281 -5.42 -19.66 -7.24
C SER A 281 -6.62 -18.89 -6.68
N SER A 282 -7.82 -19.11 -7.23
CA SER A 282 -9.07 -18.56 -6.73
C SER A 282 -9.28 -18.89 -5.25
N LYS A 283 -9.11 -20.17 -4.89
CA LYS A 283 -9.27 -20.62 -3.50
C LYS A 283 -8.23 -20.02 -2.56
N SER A 284 -6.98 -19.90 -3.01
CA SER A 284 -5.88 -19.32 -2.22
C SER A 284 -6.10 -17.85 -1.89
N PHE A 285 -6.60 -17.06 -2.85
CA PHE A 285 -6.78 -15.61 -2.68
C PHE A 285 -8.21 -15.21 -2.28
N GLY A 286 -9.08 -16.17 -1.99
CA GLY A 286 -10.43 -15.88 -1.49
C GLY A 286 -11.45 -15.46 -2.56
N ILE A 287 -11.19 -15.77 -3.84
CA ILE A 287 -12.19 -15.65 -4.90
C ILE A 287 -13.31 -16.66 -4.60
N LYS A 288 -14.54 -16.16 -4.48
CA LYS A 288 -15.71 -16.91 -4.01
C LYS A 288 -16.10 -18.02 -4.98
N ASN A 289 -16.39 -17.66 -6.23
CA ASN A 289 -16.66 -18.62 -7.31
C ASN A 289 -15.82 -18.30 -8.55
N TYR A 290 -15.43 -19.37 -9.26
CA TYR A 290 -14.75 -19.30 -10.55
C TYR A 290 -15.67 -19.87 -11.65
N PHE A 291 -15.86 -19.14 -12.74
CA PHE A 291 -16.72 -19.53 -13.84
C PHE A 291 -15.91 -19.90 -15.09
N ILE A 292 -16.22 -21.06 -15.68
CA ILE A 292 -15.79 -21.40 -17.04
C ILE A 292 -16.95 -21.05 -17.98
N VAL A 293 -16.70 -20.21 -18.97
CA VAL A 293 -17.71 -19.77 -19.92
C VAL A 293 -17.37 -20.31 -21.30
N THR A 294 -18.23 -21.18 -21.84
CA THR A 294 -18.08 -21.72 -23.19
C THR A 294 -19.44 -22.04 -23.81
N SER A 295 -19.64 -21.61 -25.06
CA SER A 295 -20.84 -21.90 -25.85
C SER A 295 -20.79 -23.29 -26.52
N LEU A 296 -19.63 -23.95 -26.54
CA LEU A 296 -19.43 -25.22 -27.22
C LEU A 296 -19.99 -26.39 -26.41
N LEU A 297 -21.09 -26.99 -26.88
CA LEU A 297 -21.80 -28.08 -26.20
C LEU A 297 -20.91 -29.28 -25.86
N ASP A 298 -19.98 -29.65 -26.73
CA ASP A 298 -19.09 -30.80 -26.46
C ASP A 298 -18.05 -30.48 -25.40
N GLN A 299 -17.55 -29.24 -25.35
CA GLN A 299 -16.70 -28.78 -24.25
C GLN A 299 -17.49 -28.74 -22.95
N GLN A 300 -18.74 -28.26 -22.96
CA GLN A 300 -19.60 -28.27 -21.79
C GLN A 300 -19.76 -29.68 -21.20
N LYS A 301 -19.99 -30.71 -22.02
CA LYS A 301 -20.08 -32.11 -21.56
C LYS A 301 -18.78 -32.58 -20.88
N ILE A 302 -17.62 -32.27 -21.48
CA ILE A 302 -16.31 -32.67 -20.95
C ILE A 302 -16.05 -31.97 -19.61
N VAL A 303 -16.28 -30.66 -19.55
CA VAL A 303 -16.11 -29.86 -18.33
C VAL A 303 -17.05 -30.35 -17.24
N GLN A 304 -18.32 -30.59 -17.56
CA GLN A 304 -19.30 -31.08 -16.60
C GLN A 304 -18.88 -32.44 -16.04
N LYS A 305 -18.49 -33.39 -16.89
CA LYS A 305 -17.98 -34.71 -16.43
C LYS A 305 -16.78 -34.58 -15.49
N LEU A 306 -15.87 -33.64 -15.75
CA LEU A 306 -14.74 -33.36 -14.86
C LEU A 306 -15.22 -32.76 -13.53
N LEU A 307 -16.12 -31.78 -13.57
CA LEU A 307 -16.67 -31.16 -12.37
C LEU A 307 -17.44 -32.17 -11.51
N ASP A 308 -18.25 -33.02 -12.12
CA ASP A 308 -19.03 -34.07 -11.43
C ASP A 308 -18.11 -35.07 -10.74
N PHE A 309 -17.01 -35.50 -11.40
CA PHE A 309 -16.01 -36.37 -10.80
C PHE A 309 -15.44 -35.81 -9.49
N TRP A 310 -15.18 -34.49 -9.47
CA TRP A 310 -14.66 -33.83 -8.27
C TRP A 310 -15.77 -33.55 -7.26
N LYS A 311 -16.93 -33.02 -7.67
CA LYS A 311 -17.97 -32.54 -6.75
C LYS A 311 -18.83 -33.67 -6.14
N GLU A 312 -19.16 -34.67 -6.94
CA GLU A 312 -20.14 -35.72 -6.61
C GLU A 312 -19.51 -37.12 -6.65
N GLY A 313 -18.40 -37.29 -7.36
CA GLY A 313 -17.67 -38.55 -7.51
C GLY A 313 -16.58 -38.80 -6.45
N PRO A 314 -15.69 -39.79 -6.69
CA PRO A 314 -14.64 -40.19 -5.74
C PRO A 314 -13.51 -39.16 -5.60
N GLY A 315 -13.55 -38.04 -6.33
CA GLY A 315 -12.54 -36.99 -6.28
C GLY A 315 -12.33 -36.41 -4.87
N PHE A 316 -13.38 -36.36 -4.04
CA PHE A 316 -13.28 -35.97 -2.63
C PHE A 316 -12.32 -36.86 -1.85
N SER A 317 -12.48 -38.19 -1.95
CA SER A 317 -11.60 -39.17 -1.31
C SER A 317 -10.20 -39.22 -1.91
N TYR A 318 -10.05 -38.80 -3.17
CA TYR A 318 -8.77 -38.86 -3.89
C TYR A 318 -7.83 -37.69 -3.51
N ASN A 319 -8.35 -36.45 -3.49
CA ASN A 319 -7.56 -35.28 -3.10
C ASN A 319 -8.45 -34.16 -2.57
N LYS A 320 -8.49 -34.00 -1.23
CA LYS A 320 -9.31 -32.99 -0.55
C LYS A 320 -8.97 -31.55 -0.95
N SER A 321 -7.69 -31.21 -1.08
CA SER A 321 -7.28 -29.84 -1.43
C SER A 321 -7.75 -29.45 -2.83
N ARG A 322 -7.67 -30.39 -3.80
CA ARG A 322 -8.15 -30.15 -5.17
C ARG A 322 -9.68 -30.09 -5.21
N PHE A 323 -10.36 -30.96 -4.48
CA PHE A 323 -11.80 -30.90 -4.28
C PHE A 323 -12.25 -29.53 -3.76
N ASP A 324 -11.61 -29.03 -2.71
CA ASP A 324 -11.99 -27.77 -2.05
C ASP A 324 -11.84 -26.55 -2.96
N ALA A 325 -10.95 -26.62 -3.95
CA ALA A 325 -10.81 -25.61 -5.00
C ALA A 325 -11.83 -25.81 -6.14
N VAL A 326 -12.00 -27.03 -6.64
CA VAL A 326 -12.87 -27.30 -7.81
C VAL A 326 -14.36 -27.18 -7.47
N LYS A 327 -14.74 -27.37 -6.21
CA LYS A 327 -16.16 -27.25 -5.80
C LYS A 327 -16.75 -25.85 -6.02
N SER A 328 -15.93 -24.80 -6.04
CA SER A 328 -16.36 -23.43 -6.33
C SER A 328 -16.30 -23.06 -7.82
N VAL A 329 -16.06 -24.04 -8.71
CA VAL A 329 -16.03 -23.84 -10.15
C VAL A 329 -17.41 -24.10 -10.76
N PHE A 330 -17.89 -23.22 -11.62
CA PHE A 330 -19.19 -23.35 -12.28
C PHE A 330 -19.06 -23.20 -13.79
N LEU A 331 -19.77 -24.03 -14.54
CA LEU A 331 -19.87 -23.94 -15.98
C LEU A 331 -21.05 -23.05 -16.37
N LYS A 332 -20.84 -22.14 -17.33
CA LYS A 332 -21.86 -21.31 -17.96
C LYS A 332 -21.66 -21.27 -19.48
N ASP A 333 -22.72 -20.99 -20.20
CA ASP A 333 -22.71 -20.88 -21.66
C ASP A 333 -22.41 -19.47 -22.16
N ASN A 334 -22.71 -18.44 -21.37
CA ASN A 334 -22.40 -17.05 -21.69
C ASN A 334 -22.12 -16.19 -20.43
N LEU A 335 -21.58 -15.00 -20.65
CA LEU A 335 -21.25 -14.04 -19.60
C LEU A 335 -22.48 -13.51 -18.87
N GLU A 336 -23.60 -13.29 -19.55
CA GLU A 336 -24.83 -12.77 -18.95
C GLU A 336 -25.34 -13.67 -17.81
N LYS A 337 -25.29 -15.00 -17.99
CA LYS A 337 -25.67 -15.94 -16.93
C LYS A 337 -24.70 -15.94 -15.76
N VAL A 338 -23.43 -15.58 -15.96
CA VAL A 338 -22.47 -15.37 -14.87
C VAL A 338 -22.88 -14.14 -14.06
N LEU A 339 -23.09 -13.01 -14.74
CA LEU A 339 -23.48 -11.74 -14.11
C LEU A 339 -24.79 -11.90 -13.32
N HIS A 340 -25.80 -12.52 -13.92
CA HIS A 340 -27.09 -12.78 -13.29
C HIS A 340 -26.97 -13.71 -12.07
N GLN A 341 -26.11 -14.74 -12.13
CA GLN A 341 -25.89 -15.60 -10.97
C GLN A 341 -25.25 -14.85 -9.81
N ILE A 342 -24.25 -13.99 -10.06
CA ILE A 342 -23.62 -13.19 -9.01
C ILE A 342 -24.63 -12.19 -8.43
N GLU A 343 -25.39 -11.51 -9.28
CA GLU A 343 -26.45 -10.59 -8.84
C GLU A 343 -27.50 -11.28 -7.97
N LYS A 344 -27.93 -12.49 -8.34
CA LYS A 344 -28.86 -13.28 -7.54
C LYS A 344 -28.25 -13.69 -6.18
N GLN A 345 -26.95 -13.96 -6.12
CA GLN A 345 -26.27 -14.37 -4.88
C GLN A 345 -26.01 -13.20 -3.93
N GLU A 346 -25.62 -12.04 -4.45
CA GLU A 346 -25.18 -10.89 -3.66
C GLU A 346 -26.21 -9.77 -3.56
N GLY A 347 -27.31 -9.86 -4.32
CA GLY A 347 -28.36 -8.83 -4.39
C GLY A 347 -27.96 -7.56 -5.15
N LYS A 348 -26.77 -7.55 -5.78
CA LYS A 348 -26.24 -6.42 -6.56
C LYS A 348 -25.48 -6.92 -7.78
N LYS A 349 -25.65 -6.24 -8.92
CA LYS A 349 -24.86 -6.51 -10.14
C LYS A 349 -23.36 -6.37 -9.86
N PRO A 350 -22.50 -7.31 -10.28
CA PRO A 350 -21.06 -7.18 -10.09
C PRO A 350 -20.45 -6.07 -10.95
N LEU A 351 -19.35 -5.51 -10.47
CA LEU A 351 -18.42 -4.71 -11.25
C LEU A 351 -17.54 -5.65 -12.07
N VAL A 352 -17.45 -5.43 -13.37
CA VAL A 352 -16.63 -6.22 -14.28
C VAL A 352 -15.27 -5.54 -14.44
N ILE A 353 -14.21 -6.24 -14.04
CA ILE A 353 -12.83 -5.83 -14.26
C ILE A 353 -12.22 -6.76 -15.31
N VAL A 354 -11.82 -6.18 -16.43
CA VAL A 354 -11.07 -6.89 -17.49
C VAL A 354 -9.58 -6.61 -17.40
N THR A 355 -8.79 -7.49 -17.98
CA THR A 355 -7.34 -7.35 -18.16
C THR A 355 -7.04 -7.50 -19.64
N SER A 356 -6.25 -6.58 -20.20
CA SER A 356 -5.83 -6.61 -21.60
C SER A 356 -4.34 -6.35 -21.69
N ALA A 357 -3.62 -7.18 -22.46
CA ALA A 357 -2.24 -6.91 -22.88
C ALA A 357 -2.15 -5.85 -23.99
N LYS A 358 -3.30 -5.46 -24.58
CA LYS A 358 -3.39 -4.38 -25.57
C LYS A 358 -3.70 -3.06 -24.90
N ASP A 359 -3.02 -1.99 -25.35
CA ASP A 359 -3.25 -0.62 -24.90
C ASP A 359 -4.68 -0.16 -25.22
N TYR A 360 -5.47 0.03 -24.17
CA TYR A 360 -6.82 0.56 -24.25
C TYR A 360 -6.84 2.00 -23.72
N LYS A 361 -7.22 2.97 -24.56
CA LYS A 361 -7.40 4.37 -24.17
C LYS A 361 -8.82 4.61 -23.65
N LYS A 362 -9.10 4.23 -22.40
CA LYS A 362 -10.35 4.57 -21.70
C LYS A 362 -10.05 5.30 -20.39
N ASP A 363 -10.98 6.15 -19.96
CA ASP A 363 -10.91 6.89 -18.69
C ASP A 363 -11.04 5.99 -17.44
N ASN A 364 -11.33 4.69 -17.62
CA ASN A 364 -11.62 3.73 -16.56
C ASN A 364 -10.44 2.78 -16.25
N ILE A 365 -9.20 3.20 -16.56
CA ILE A 365 -8.00 2.41 -16.24
C ILE A 365 -7.71 2.46 -14.74
N ILE A 366 -7.43 1.30 -14.15
CA ILE A 366 -7.06 1.16 -12.75
C ILE A 366 -5.75 0.37 -12.62
N THR A 367 -5.01 0.67 -11.56
CA THR A 367 -3.82 -0.04 -11.13
C THR A 367 -4.15 -1.06 -10.04
N TYR A 368 -3.18 -1.90 -9.67
CA TYR A 368 -3.30 -2.81 -8.52
C TYR A 368 -3.36 -2.09 -7.15
N HIS A 369 -3.34 -0.76 -7.12
CA HIS A 369 -3.41 0.08 -5.92
C HIS A 369 -4.72 0.87 -5.83
N ASP A 370 -5.62 0.73 -6.82
CA ASP A 370 -6.86 1.49 -6.94
C ASP A 370 -8.07 0.81 -6.27
N HIS A 371 -7.87 -0.03 -5.26
CA HIS A 371 -8.94 -0.73 -4.54
C HIS A 371 -10.04 0.21 -4.07
N ARG A 372 -9.66 1.41 -3.59
CA ARG A 372 -10.60 2.43 -3.14
C ARG A 372 -11.64 2.79 -4.21
N LYS A 373 -11.20 3.02 -5.45
CA LYS A 373 -12.08 3.38 -6.58
C LYS A 373 -13.12 2.31 -6.85
N VAL A 374 -12.75 1.04 -6.66
CA VAL A 374 -13.63 -0.11 -6.91
C VAL A 374 -14.52 -0.42 -5.70
N TRP A 375 -13.95 -0.48 -4.50
CA TRP A 375 -14.62 -0.98 -3.29
C TRP A 375 -15.56 0.05 -2.65
N GLU A 376 -15.33 1.36 -2.83
CA GLU A 376 -16.26 2.41 -2.36
C GLU A 376 -17.65 2.30 -3.04
N LEU A 377 -17.73 1.64 -4.21
CA LEU A 377 -19.01 1.41 -4.91
C LEU A 377 -19.88 0.33 -4.26
N GLY A 378 -19.34 -0.46 -3.31
CA GLY A 378 -20.12 -1.42 -2.51
C GLY A 378 -20.82 -2.52 -3.33
N ARG A 379 -20.23 -2.93 -4.45
CA ARG A 379 -20.71 -3.99 -5.36
C ARG A 379 -19.73 -5.18 -5.38
N PRO A 380 -20.19 -6.42 -5.65
CA PRO A 380 -19.28 -7.55 -5.87
C PRO A 380 -18.38 -7.29 -7.08
N VAL A 381 -17.21 -7.93 -7.14
CA VAL A 381 -16.23 -7.73 -8.20
C VAL A 381 -16.05 -9.01 -9.00
N LEU A 382 -16.08 -8.93 -10.32
CA LEU A 382 -15.81 -10.03 -11.24
C LEU A 382 -14.56 -9.73 -12.07
N PHE A 383 -13.49 -10.50 -11.87
CA PHE A 383 -12.37 -10.54 -12.80
C PHE A 383 -12.72 -11.37 -14.02
N LEU A 384 -12.61 -10.79 -15.21
CA LEU A 384 -12.91 -11.44 -16.46
C LEU A 384 -11.61 -11.65 -17.27
N PHE A 385 -11.32 -12.92 -17.56
CA PHE A 385 -10.13 -13.34 -18.27
C PHE A 385 -10.50 -13.87 -19.66
N GLY A 386 -9.75 -13.49 -20.68
CA GLY A 386 -9.87 -14.02 -22.04
C GLY A 386 -8.85 -15.12 -22.32
N THR A 387 -9.27 -16.14 -23.07
CA THR A 387 -8.37 -17.13 -23.67
C THR A 387 -8.00 -16.73 -25.11
N GLY A 388 -7.23 -17.57 -25.81
CA GLY A 388 -6.80 -17.27 -27.18
C GLY A 388 -5.86 -16.06 -27.21
N GLN A 389 -6.24 -15.04 -27.98
CA GLN A 389 -5.51 -13.76 -28.08
C GLN A 389 -6.18 -12.62 -27.28
N GLY A 390 -7.11 -12.95 -26.38
CA GLY A 390 -7.78 -11.98 -25.51
C GLY A 390 -9.27 -11.84 -25.78
N LEU A 391 -9.94 -11.02 -24.98
CA LEU A 391 -11.39 -10.77 -25.07
C LEU A 391 -11.74 -9.95 -26.31
N ALA A 392 -12.91 -10.21 -26.91
CA ALA A 392 -13.45 -9.39 -27.99
C ALA A 392 -13.81 -7.97 -27.52
N ASP A 393 -13.73 -6.99 -28.43
CA ASP A 393 -13.98 -5.57 -28.10
C ASP A 393 -15.33 -5.32 -27.42
N HIS A 394 -16.41 -5.98 -27.89
CA HIS A 394 -17.73 -5.83 -27.28
C HIS A 394 -17.80 -6.35 -25.83
N ILE A 395 -16.94 -7.29 -25.43
CA ILE A 395 -16.81 -7.72 -24.03
C ILE A 395 -16.01 -6.69 -23.23
N MET A 396 -14.96 -6.12 -23.82
CA MET A 396 -14.17 -5.03 -23.23
C MET A 396 -15.00 -3.74 -23.03
N GLU A 397 -16.04 -3.54 -23.83
CA GLU A 397 -17.02 -2.45 -23.68
C GLU A 397 -17.94 -2.60 -22.48
N LEU A 398 -18.21 -3.84 -22.04
CA LEU A 398 -19.03 -4.13 -20.86
C LEU A 398 -18.27 -3.94 -19.54
N ALA A 399 -16.96 -3.76 -19.58
CA ALA A 399 -16.14 -3.62 -18.39
C ALA A 399 -16.37 -2.28 -17.69
N ASP A 400 -16.61 -2.32 -16.37
CA ASP A 400 -16.64 -1.12 -15.54
C ASP A 400 -15.22 -0.54 -15.41
N PHE A 401 -14.20 -1.41 -15.31
CA PHE A 401 -12.79 -1.03 -15.19
C PHE A 401 -11.85 -1.91 -16.05
N ILE A 402 -10.75 -1.31 -16.50
CA ILE A 402 -9.65 -2.01 -17.16
C ILE A 402 -8.44 -2.00 -16.23
N LEU A 403 -8.03 -3.17 -15.77
CA LEU A 403 -6.83 -3.33 -14.96
C LEU A 403 -5.60 -3.31 -15.86
N ILE A 404 -4.56 -2.58 -15.45
CA ILE A 404 -3.27 -2.57 -16.17
C ILE A 404 -2.74 -3.99 -16.39
N PRO A 405 -2.08 -4.25 -17.53
CA PRO A 405 -1.54 -5.56 -17.83
C PRO A 405 -0.45 -6.00 -16.84
N VAL A 406 -0.25 -7.31 -16.75
CA VAL A 406 0.89 -7.88 -16.02
C VAL A 406 2.13 -7.77 -16.90
N GLU A 407 2.93 -6.74 -16.65
CA GLU A 407 4.14 -6.48 -17.44
C GLU A 407 5.42 -6.56 -16.59
N GLY A 408 6.55 -6.74 -17.29
CA GLY A 408 7.91 -6.66 -16.77
C GLY A 408 8.80 -5.85 -17.70
N TYR A 409 10.10 -5.73 -17.40
CA TYR A 409 11.06 -4.95 -18.20
C TYR A 409 11.58 -5.69 -19.45
N SER A 410 10.81 -6.61 -20.02
CA SER A 410 11.18 -7.35 -21.23
C SER A 410 10.12 -7.19 -22.31
N ASP A 411 10.51 -7.43 -23.55
CA ASP A 411 9.61 -7.33 -24.71
C ASP A 411 8.62 -8.50 -24.83
N TYR A 412 8.68 -9.48 -23.92
CA TYR A 412 7.81 -10.67 -23.93
C TYR A 412 6.58 -10.47 -23.02
N ASN A 413 5.39 -10.29 -23.61
CA ASN A 413 4.12 -10.06 -22.91
C ASN A 413 3.06 -11.16 -23.13
N HIS A 414 3.48 -12.40 -23.43
CA HIS A 414 2.57 -13.52 -23.70
C HIS A 414 2.50 -14.50 -22.51
N LEU A 415 1.94 -14.02 -21.39
CA LEU A 415 1.69 -14.87 -20.21
C LEU A 415 0.54 -15.85 -20.45
N SER A 416 0.64 -17.04 -19.87
CA SER A 416 -0.52 -17.94 -19.81
C SER A 416 -1.61 -17.32 -18.94
N VAL A 417 -2.87 -17.48 -19.31
CA VAL A 417 -4.01 -16.92 -18.56
C VAL A 417 -4.05 -17.41 -17.11
N ARG A 418 -3.58 -18.64 -16.85
CA ARG A 418 -3.46 -19.23 -15.51
C ARG A 418 -2.43 -18.48 -14.66
N SER A 419 -1.27 -18.18 -15.24
CA SER A 419 -0.22 -17.39 -14.60
C SER A 419 -0.69 -15.96 -14.37
N ALA A 420 -1.33 -15.34 -15.37
CA ALA A 420 -1.85 -13.99 -15.28
C ALA A 420 -2.90 -13.88 -14.17
N ALA A 421 -3.87 -14.81 -14.09
CA ALA A 421 -4.89 -14.84 -13.05
C ALA A 421 -4.26 -14.96 -11.65
N ALA A 422 -3.28 -15.84 -11.46
CA ALA A 422 -2.60 -15.98 -10.18
C ALA A 422 -1.87 -14.69 -9.76
N ILE A 423 -1.14 -14.04 -10.68
CA ILE A 423 -0.43 -12.78 -10.41
C ILE A 423 -1.42 -11.65 -10.12
N ILE A 424 -2.53 -11.58 -10.86
CA ILE A 424 -3.57 -10.56 -10.65
C ILE A 424 -4.23 -10.73 -9.29
N PHE A 425 -4.59 -11.95 -8.90
CA PHE A 425 -5.15 -12.22 -7.58
C PHE A 425 -4.18 -11.88 -6.46
N ASP A 426 -2.89 -12.19 -6.62
CA ASP A 426 -1.87 -11.83 -5.65
C ASP A 426 -1.68 -10.32 -5.52
N ARG A 427 -1.47 -9.61 -6.65
CA ARG A 427 -1.30 -8.16 -6.65
C ARG A 427 -2.53 -7.43 -6.11
N TRP A 428 -3.74 -7.98 -6.31
CA TRP A 428 -5.00 -7.36 -5.87
C TRP A 428 -5.47 -7.78 -4.47
N LEU A 429 -5.33 -9.03 -4.04
CA LEU A 429 -5.85 -9.52 -2.74
C LEU A 429 -4.77 -10.09 -1.82
N GLY A 430 -3.57 -10.35 -2.35
CA GLY A 430 -2.48 -11.00 -1.63
C GLY A 430 -1.92 -10.16 -0.48
N SER A 431 -1.39 -10.87 0.51
CA SER A 431 -0.64 -10.28 1.62
C SER A 431 0.80 -9.96 1.19
N ASN A 432 1.26 -8.75 1.45
CA ASN A 432 2.61 -8.26 1.12
C ASN A 432 3.43 -7.99 2.38
N LEU A 433 3.50 -8.97 3.29
CA LEU A 433 4.18 -8.81 4.57
C LEU A 433 5.62 -8.33 4.36
N LYS A 434 5.92 -7.13 4.86
CA LYS A 434 7.30 -6.65 4.98
C LYS A 434 7.85 -7.26 6.27
N LYS A 435 8.88 -8.10 6.15
CA LYS A 435 9.55 -8.70 7.31
C LYS A 435 10.33 -7.68 8.10
#